data_AF-D9VLQ2-F1
#
_entry.id   AF-D9VLQ2-F1
#
_cell.length_a   1.000
_cell.length_b   1.000
_cell.length_c   1.000
_cell.angle_alpha   90.00
_cell.angle_beta   90.00
_cell.angle_gamma   90.00
#
_symmetry.space_group_name_H-M   'P 1'
#
loop_
_entity.id
_entity.type
_entity.pdbx_description
1 polymer ?
#
loop_
_entity_poly.entity_id
_entity_poly.type
_entity_poly.pdbx_seq_one_letter_code
_entity_poly.pdbx_strand_id
1 'polypeptide(L)'
;MELRTPDATECDLVLPALGIPRGATAPGVRVASVGRPRLLVPVRTRSALRAVSPDFGRLRAACDRLRLLGCYVYSVPTPQDRTAARMFAPSIGVDEDIANANSTACLAAHLAGRGLTELAVDMGDSLGSPSTITATVRPGPSGPLVRLGGTAEVTGGIRLPAR
;
A
#
# COMPACT_ATOMS: atom_id res chain seq x y z
N MET A 1 13.58 -7.71 -3.51
CA MET A 1 12.13 -7.44 -3.53
C MET A 1 11.50 -8.34 -4.57
N GLU A 2 10.38 -8.97 -4.25
CA GLU A 2 9.63 -9.78 -5.22
C GLU A 2 8.49 -8.96 -5.81
N LEU A 3 8.32 -9.03 -7.13
CA LEU A 3 7.23 -8.39 -7.85
C LEU A 3 6.73 -9.34 -8.94
N ARG A 4 5.43 -9.67 -8.93
CA ARG A 4 4.83 -10.55 -9.93
C ARG A 4 3.41 -10.13 -10.29
N THR A 5 2.94 -10.64 -11.42
CA THR A 5 1.51 -10.55 -11.78
C THR A 5 0.70 -11.45 -10.84
N PRO A 6 -0.44 -10.98 -10.32
CA PRO A 6 -1.35 -11.84 -9.58
C PRO A 6 -2.00 -12.85 -10.53
N ASP A 7 -2.33 -14.04 -10.01
CA ASP A 7 -3.22 -14.94 -10.74
C ASP A 7 -4.69 -14.48 -10.65
N ALA A 8 -5.57 -15.16 -11.40
CA ALA A 8 -7.00 -14.84 -11.41
C ALA A 8 -7.66 -15.05 -10.04
N THR A 9 -7.25 -16.09 -9.30
CA THR A 9 -7.81 -16.43 -7.99
C THR A 9 -7.50 -15.33 -6.97
N GLU A 10 -6.28 -14.80 -6.98
CA GLU A 10 -5.87 -13.69 -6.12
C GLU A 10 -6.76 -12.46 -6.36
N CYS A 11 -7.00 -12.10 -7.63
CA CYS A 11 -7.87 -10.97 -7.95
C CYS A 11 -9.35 -11.24 -7.61
N ASP A 12 -9.86 -12.42 -7.93
CA ASP A 12 -11.28 -12.78 -7.74
C ASP A 12 -11.67 -12.90 -6.27
N LEU A 13 -10.75 -13.29 -5.39
CA LEU A 13 -11.01 -13.34 -3.95
C LEU A 13 -10.85 -11.95 -3.29
N VAL A 14 -9.85 -11.17 -3.71
CA VAL A 14 -9.46 -9.94 -3.01
C VAL A 14 -10.27 -8.73 -3.47
N LEU A 15 -10.44 -8.50 -4.78
CA LEU A 15 -11.06 -7.27 -5.28
C LEU A 15 -12.51 -7.10 -4.81
N PRO A 16 -13.36 -8.15 -4.81
CA PRO A 16 -14.71 -8.04 -4.25
C PRO A 16 -14.71 -7.79 -2.74
N ALA A 17 -13.74 -8.34 -1.99
CA ALA A 17 -13.61 -8.10 -0.57
C ALA A 17 -13.18 -6.67 -0.23
N LEU A 18 -12.52 -5.97 -1.17
CA LEU A 18 -12.25 -4.53 -1.08
C LEU A 18 -13.45 -3.65 -1.47
N GLY A 19 -14.56 -4.25 -1.92
CA GLY A 19 -15.69 -3.52 -2.50
C GLY A 19 -15.38 -2.90 -3.86
N ILE A 20 -14.35 -3.39 -4.58
CA ILE A 20 -13.95 -2.88 -5.90
C ILE A 20 -14.61 -3.76 -6.98
N PRO A 21 -15.50 -3.20 -7.83
CA PRO A 21 -16.12 -3.96 -8.92
C PRO A 21 -15.08 -4.48 -9.93
N ARG A 22 -15.42 -5.57 -10.61
CA ARG A 22 -14.61 -6.09 -11.73
C ARG A 22 -14.43 -4.99 -12.80
N GLY A 23 -13.19 -4.79 -13.26
CA GLY A 23 -12.84 -3.75 -14.25
C GLY A 23 -12.73 -2.31 -13.71
N ALA A 24 -13.05 -2.07 -12.44
CA ALA A 24 -12.95 -0.74 -11.83
C ALA A 24 -11.51 -0.34 -11.48
N THR A 25 -10.59 -1.30 -11.37
CA THR A 25 -9.15 -1.05 -11.21
C THR A 25 -8.57 -0.39 -12.45
N ALA A 26 -7.51 0.39 -12.26
CA ALA A 26 -6.64 0.76 -13.37
C ALA A 26 -5.71 -0.42 -13.72
N PRO A 27 -5.05 -0.42 -14.89
CA PRO A 27 -4.11 -1.49 -15.24
C PRO A 27 -2.90 -1.53 -14.30
N GLY A 28 -2.45 -2.73 -13.95
CA GLY A 28 -1.20 -2.90 -13.20
C GLY A 28 -1.35 -3.38 -11.77
N VAL A 29 -2.38 -4.18 -11.45
CA VAL A 29 -2.42 -4.94 -10.20
C VAL A 29 -1.17 -5.83 -10.12
N ARG A 30 -0.50 -5.86 -8.96
CA ARG A 30 0.73 -6.62 -8.74
C ARG A 30 0.75 -7.24 -7.35
N VAL A 31 1.36 -8.41 -7.21
CA VAL A 31 1.79 -8.89 -5.89
C VAL A 31 3.22 -8.41 -5.66
N ALA A 32 3.48 -7.81 -4.51
CA ALA A 32 4.78 -7.26 -4.16
C ALA A 32 5.20 -7.61 -2.73
N SER A 33 6.48 -7.95 -2.53
CA SER A 33 7.03 -8.37 -1.24
C SER A 33 8.41 -7.75 -0.92
N VAL A 34 8.52 -7.22 0.29
CA VAL A 34 9.77 -6.93 1.03
C VAL A 34 9.86 -7.80 2.29
N GLY A 35 9.21 -8.97 2.29
CA GLY A 35 9.14 -9.90 3.43
C GLY A 35 7.86 -10.72 3.37
N ARG A 36 6.73 -10.12 3.77
CA ARG A 36 5.38 -10.69 3.54
C ARG A 36 4.78 -10.10 2.27
N PRO A 37 4.09 -10.83 1.39
CA PRO A 37 3.53 -10.27 0.16
C PRO A 37 2.24 -9.46 0.40
N ARG A 38 1.96 -8.48 -0.46
CA ARG A 38 0.65 -7.79 -0.52
C ARG A 38 0.23 -7.54 -1.96
N LEU A 39 -1.07 -7.34 -2.17
CA LEU A 39 -1.59 -6.93 -3.47
C LEU A 39 -1.54 -5.40 -3.61
N LEU A 40 -0.82 -4.89 -4.60
CA LEU A 40 -0.86 -3.49 -5.03
C LEU A 40 -2.03 -3.32 -6.00
N VAL A 41 -3.00 -2.47 -5.66
CA VAL A 41 -4.24 -2.31 -6.42
C VAL A 41 -4.37 -0.85 -6.89
N PRO A 42 -4.10 -0.56 -8.18
CA PRO A 42 -4.27 0.79 -8.70
C PRO A 42 -5.74 1.13 -8.92
N VAL A 43 -6.15 2.33 -8.50
CA VAL A 43 -7.43 2.96 -8.84
C VAL A 43 -7.19 4.28 -9.57
N ARG A 44 -8.13 4.68 -10.43
CA ARG A 44 -7.92 5.81 -11.35
C ARG A 44 -7.82 7.16 -10.65
N THR A 45 -8.52 7.35 -9.53
CA THR A 45 -8.64 8.66 -8.88
C THR A 45 -8.60 8.53 -7.36
N ARG A 46 -8.28 9.63 -6.67
CA ARG A 46 -8.39 9.74 -5.20
C ARG A 46 -9.83 9.56 -4.72
N SER A 47 -10.84 9.97 -5.50
CA SER A 47 -12.24 9.73 -5.18
C SER A 47 -12.58 8.23 -5.20
N ALA A 48 -12.08 7.49 -6.20
CA ALA A 48 -12.23 6.03 -6.23
C ALA A 48 -11.53 5.36 -5.03
N LEU A 49 -10.36 5.85 -4.63
CA LEU A 49 -9.65 5.38 -3.43
C LEU A 49 -10.45 5.61 -2.14
N ARG A 50 -11.04 6.80 -1.98
CA ARG A 50 -11.90 7.13 -0.83
C ARG A 50 -13.15 6.25 -0.77
N ALA A 51 -13.70 5.87 -1.92
CA ALA A 51 -14.89 5.03 -1.99
C ALA A 51 -14.63 3.53 -1.68
N VAL A 52 -13.37 3.11 -1.55
CA VAL A 52 -13.04 1.72 -1.18
C VAL A 52 -13.59 1.43 0.22
N SER A 53 -14.38 0.36 0.35
CA SER A 53 -15.03 -0.01 1.60
C SER A 53 -14.89 -1.52 1.80
N PRO A 54 -13.80 -1.98 2.45
CA PRO A 54 -13.54 -3.39 2.59
C PRO A 54 -14.55 -4.10 3.50
N ASP A 55 -14.91 -5.33 3.14
CA ASP A 55 -15.40 -6.32 4.09
C ASP A 55 -14.18 -6.98 4.74
N PHE A 56 -13.82 -6.53 5.94
CA PHE A 56 -12.60 -6.97 6.62
C PHE A 56 -12.59 -8.46 6.94
N GLY A 57 -13.76 -9.08 7.22
CA GLY A 57 -13.86 -10.51 7.46
C GLY A 57 -13.54 -11.33 6.21
N ARG A 58 -14.15 -10.97 5.08
CA ARG A 58 -13.85 -11.59 3.78
C ARG A 58 -12.44 -11.31 3.31
N LEU A 59 -11.95 -10.08 3.50
CA LEU A 59 -10.60 -9.69 3.12
C LEU A 59 -9.56 -10.48 3.92
N ARG A 60 -9.76 -10.62 5.25
CA ARG A 60 -8.92 -11.45 6.11
C ARG A 60 -8.88 -12.89 5.62
N ALA A 61 -10.03 -13.51 5.40
CA ALA A 61 -10.11 -14.90 4.95
C ALA A 61 -9.41 -15.12 3.60
N ALA A 62 -9.57 -14.18 2.65
CA ALA A 62 -8.89 -14.22 1.37
C ALA A 62 -7.36 -14.07 1.54
N CYS A 63 -6.91 -13.06 2.30
CA CYS A 63 -5.50 -12.82 2.55
C CYS A 63 -4.82 -13.99 3.26
N ASP A 64 -5.44 -14.57 4.29
CA ASP A 64 -4.91 -15.72 5.02
C ASP A 64 -4.75 -16.93 4.09
N ARG A 65 -5.78 -17.24 3.29
CA ARG A 65 -5.75 -18.33 2.30
C ARG A 65 -4.66 -18.15 1.26
N LEU A 66 -4.47 -16.92 0.77
CA LEU A 66 -3.50 -16.57 -0.26
C LEU A 66 -2.10 -16.28 0.32
N ARG A 67 -1.95 -16.33 1.65
CA ARG A 67 -0.74 -15.93 2.38
C ARG A 67 -0.27 -14.50 2.09
N LEU A 68 -1.22 -13.60 1.82
CA LEU A 68 -0.99 -12.16 1.68
C LEU A 68 -1.10 -11.49 3.05
N LEU A 69 -0.23 -10.51 3.30
CA LEU A 69 -0.39 -9.57 4.41
C LEU A 69 -1.71 -8.80 4.29
N GLY A 70 -2.06 -8.40 3.06
CA GLY A 70 -3.12 -7.44 2.83
C GLY A 70 -3.08 -6.84 1.44
N CYS A 71 -3.65 -5.65 1.32
CA CYS A 71 -3.80 -4.93 0.06
C CYS A 71 -3.44 -3.46 0.23
N TYR A 72 -2.66 -2.94 -0.71
CA TYR A 72 -2.28 -1.55 -0.81
C TYR A 72 -2.96 -0.93 -2.02
N VAL A 73 -4.09 -0.26 -1.78
CA VAL A 73 -4.87 0.38 -2.84
C VAL A 73 -4.34 1.79 -3.01
N TYR A 74 -4.02 2.21 -4.24
CA TYR A 74 -3.39 3.51 -4.49
C TYR A 74 -4.00 4.21 -5.71
N SER A 75 -4.10 5.54 -5.66
CA SER A 75 -4.45 6.33 -6.83
C SER A 75 -3.28 6.38 -7.80
N VAL A 76 -3.51 6.13 -9.09
CA VAL A 76 -2.45 6.23 -10.11
C VAL A 76 -1.80 7.63 -10.05
N PRO A 77 -0.45 7.73 -10.02
CA PRO A 77 0.24 9.02 -10.01
C PRO A 77 -0.14 9.87 -11.22
N THR A 78 -0.37 11.17 -11.01
CA THR A 78 -0.57 12.15 -12.07
C THR A 78 0.37 13.33 -11.87
N PRO A 79 0.68 14.12 -12.91
CA PRO A 79 1.49 15.33 -12.74
C PRO A 79 0.87 16.37 -11.80
N GLN A 80 -0.46 16.35 -11.65
CA GLN A 80 -1.22 17.36 -10.90
C GLN A 80 -1.44 16.98 -9.43
N ASP A 81 -1.47 15.69 -9.10
CA ASP A 81 -1.79 15.18 -7.77
C ASP A 81 -0.73 14.24 -7.24
N ARG A 82 -0.42 14.39 -5.94
CA ARG A 82 0.35 13.39 -5.21
C ARG A 82 -0.38 12.04 -5.19
N THR A 83 0.38 10.96 -5.17
CA THR A 83 -0.22 9.63 -4.99
C THR A 83 -0.84 9.55 -3.60
N ALA A 84 -2.06 9.01 -3.49
CA ALA A 84 -2.66 8.64 -2.21
C ALA A 84 -2.82 7.13 -2.15
N ALA A 85 -2.76 6.54 -0.96
CA ALA A 85 -2.95 5.12 -0.77
C ALA A 85 -3.62 4.78 0.56
N ARG A 86 -4.18 3.58 0.61
CA ARG A 86 -4.76 2.96 1.80
C ARG A 86 -4.20 1.55 1.93
N MET A 87 -3.73 1.21 3.13
CA MET A 87 -3.19 -0.12 3.42
C MET A 87 -4.16 -0.87 4.31
N PHE A 88 -4.70 -1.98 3.81
CA PHE A 88 -5.54 -2.88 4.60
C PHE A 88 -4.77 -4.16 4.91
N ALA A 89 -4.60 -4.52 6.18
CA ALA A 89 -3.78 -5.66 6.60
C ALA A 89 -4.49 -6.58 7.62
N PRO A 90 -5.74 -6.99 7.38
CA PRO A 90 -6.53 -7.67 8.41
C PRO A 90 -5.99 -9.07 8.78
N SER A 91 -5.11 -9.67 7.95
CA SER A 91 -4.41 -10.94 8.27
C SER A 91 -3.54 -10.85 9.54
N ILE A 92 -3.12 -9.63 9.92
CA ILE A 92 -2.36 -9.36 11.15
C ILE A 92 -3.17 -8.56 12.17
N GLY A 93 -4.49 -8.47 12.00
CA GLY A 93 -5.38 -7.76 12.91
C GLY A 93 -5.37 -6.23 12.77
N VAL A 94 -4.84 -5.70 11.66
CA VAL A 94 -4.87 -4.26 11.35
C VAL A 94 -5.83 -4.02 10.19
N ASP A 95 -7.01 -3.49 10.48
CA ASP A 95 -8.02 -3.22 9.44
C ASP A 95 -7.49 -2.23 8.40
N GLU A 96 -7.01 -1.05 8.85
CA GLU A 96 -6.37 -0.04 8.01
C GLU A 96 -5.18 0.61 8.75
N ASP A 97 -4.04 0.72 8.06
CA ASP A 97 -2.81 1.33 8.58
C ASP A 97 -2.66 2.76 8.04
N ILE A 98 -2.47 3.73 8.96
CA ILE A 98 -2.37 5.17 8.66
C ILE A 98 -1.10 5.54 7.88
N ALA A 99 -0.02 4.76 7.99
CA ALA A 99 1.27 5.10 7.39
C ALA A 99 2.14 3.84 7.18
N ASN A 100 1.99 3.18 6.02
CA ASN A 100 2.67 1.91 5.74
C ASN A 100 3.90 2.07 4.83
N ALA A 101 5.08 2.12 5.45
CA ALA A 101 6.35 2.30 4.74
C ALA A 101 6.73 1.12 3.84
N ASN A 102 6.48 -0.11 4.32
CA ASN A 102 6.81 -1.34 3.58
C ASN A 102 6.02 -1.46 2.26
N SER A 103 4.74 -1.11 2.27
CA SER A 103 3.89 -1.13 1.07
C SER A 103 4.22 0.04 0.13
N THR A 104 4.59 1.20 0.70
CA THR A 104 5.12 2.31 -0.09
C THR A 104 6.40 1.92 -0.84
N ALA A 105 7.31 1.17 -0.20
CA ALA A 105 8.52 0.68 -0.88
C ALA A 105 8.18 -0.29 -2.03
N CYS A 106 7.24 -1.22 -1.80
CA CYS A 106 6.74 -2.10 -2.85
C CYS A 106 6.15 -1.31 -4.03
N LEU A 107 5.37 -0.28 -3.76
CA LEU A 107 4.78 0.58 -4.80
C LEU A 107 5.86 1.36 -5.56
N ALA A 108 6.79 2.00 -4.85
CA ALA A 108 7.86 2.79 -5.46
C ALA A 108 8.68 1.96 -6.43
N ALA A 109 9.07 0.75 -6.04
CA ALA A 109 9.83 -0.12 -6.94
C ALA A 109 8.99 -0.69 -8.09
N HIS A 110 7.68 -0.90 -7.93
CA HIS A 110 6.79 -1.23 -9.05
C HIS A 110 6.74 -0.09 -10.08
N LEU A 111 6.60 1.15 -9.61
CA LEU A 111 6.47 2.34 -10.46
C LEU A 111 7.81 2.80 -11.06
N ALA A 112 8.94 2.48 -10.42
CA ALA A 112 10.27 2.74 -10.97
C ALA A 112 10.50 2.02 -12.32
N GLY A 113 9.93 0.84 -12.51
CA GLY A 113 9.91 0.15 -13.81
C GLY A 113 9.15 0.90 -14.91
N ARG A 114 8.44 1.98 -14.56
CA ARG A 114 7.73 2.88 -15.47
C ARG A 114 8.34 4.29 -15.48
N GLY A 115 9.54 4.46 -14.93
CA GLY A 115 10.28 5.73 -14.90
C GLY A 115 9.99 6.64 -13.70
N LEU A 116 9.13 6.22 -12.76
CA LEU A 116 8.83 7.00 -11.55
C LEU A 116 9.77 6.59 -10.41
N THR A 117 10.90 7.28 -10.29
CA THR A 117 11.95 6.98 -9.28
C THR A 117 11.78 7.74 -7.98
N GLU A 118 10.89 8.73 -7.93
CA GLU A 118 10.57 9.50 -6.73
C GLU A 118 9.06 9.47 -6.51
N LEU A 119 8.64 9.24 -5.27
CA LEU A 119 7.25 9.11 -4.91
C LEU A 119 7.01 9.75 -3.54
N ALA A 120 5.90 10.45 -3.40
CA ALA A 120 5.39 10.90 -2.12
C ALA A 120 3.93 10.44 -2.02
N VAL A 121 3.65 9.56 -1.05
CA VAL A 121 2.35 8.90 -0.90
C VAL A 121 1.63 9.43 0.34
N ASP A 122 0.46 10.01 0.12
CA ASP A 122 -0.48 10.44 1.17
C ASP A 122 -1.27 9.24 1.68
N MET A 123 -1.41 9.11 3.00
CA MET A 123 -2.12 8.03 3.68
C MET A 123 -2.83 8.56 4.94
N GLY A 124 -3.75 7.77 5.49
CA GLY A 124 -4.37 8.05 6.80
C GLY A 124 -5.51 9.09 6.79
N ASP A 125 -5.78 9.72 5.64
CA ASP A 125 -6.88 10.70 5.49
C ASP A 125 -8.25 10.14 5.92
N SER A 126 -8.54 8.88 5.57
CA SER A 126 -9.76 8.14 5.94
C SER A 126 -9.91 7.95 7.45
N LEU A 127 -8.80 7.99 8.19
CA LEU A 127 -8.73 7.76 9.63
C LEU A 127 -8.47 9.06 10.41
N GLY A 128 -8.54 10.22 9.75
CA GLY A 128 -8.28 11.52 10.39
C GLY A 128 -6.84 11.69 10.88
N SER A 129 -5.90 10.87 10.38
CA SER A 129 -4.47 10.94 10.74
C SER A 129 -3.59 11.08 9.48
N PRO A 130 -3.68 12.20 8.74
CA PRO A 130 -2.94 12.40 7.50
C PRO A 130 -1.43 12.21 7.70
N SER A 131 -0.83 11.41 6.84
CA SER A 131 0.59 11.08 6.87
C SER A 131 1.15 11.03 5.45
N THR A 132 2.44 11.32 5.31
CA THR A 132 3.16 11.21 4.03
C THR A 132 4.36 10.31 4.20
N ILE A 133 4.50 9.34 3.30
CA ILE A 133 5.72 8.55 3.14
C ILE A 133 6.36 8.90 1.80
N THR A 134 7.63 9.30 1.85
CA THR A 134 8.44 9.53 0.64
C THR A 134 9.26 8.29 0.31
N ALA A 135 9.49 8.07 -0.98
CA ALA A 135 10.34 7.00 -1.47
C ALA A 135 11.19 7.50 -2.64
N THR A 136 12.46 7.12 -2.64
CA THR A 136 13.35 7.27 -3.80
C THR A 136 13.89 5.91 -4.19
N VAL A 137 13.97 5.66 -5.50
CA VAL A 137 14.44 4.39 -6.06
C VAL A 137 15.68 4.66 -6.90
N ARG A 138 16.76 3.92 -6.62
CA ARG A 138 18.00 3.97 -7.38
C ARG A 138 18.39 2.56 -7.86
N PRO A 139 19.05 2.43 -9.01
CA PRO A 139 19.68 1.17 -9.38
C PRO A 139 20.68 0.73 -8.30
N GLY A 140 20.76 -0.58 -8.08
CA GLY A 140 21.72 -1.20 -7.18
C GLY A 140 22.22 -2.53 -7.74
N PRO A 141 23.33 -3.07 -7.22
CA PRO A 141 23.99 -4.25 -7.77
C PRO A 141 23.13 -5.53 -7.70
N SER A 142 22.14 -5.57 -6.80
CA SER A 142 21.27 -6.73 -6.58
C SER A 142 19.78 -6.41 -6.87
N GLY A 143 19.54 -5.32 -7.61
CA GLY A 143 18.21 -4.79 -7.88
C GLY A 143 18.01 -3.37 -7.33
N PRO A 144 16.79 -2.81 -7.43
CA PRO A 144 16.51 -1.44 -7.02
C PRO A 144 16.71 -1.26 -5.50
N LEU A 145 17.49 -0.25 -5.13
CA LEU A 145 17.58 0.26 -3.77
C LEU A 145 16.47 1.28 -3.56
N VAL A 146 15.55 0.97 -2.65
CA VAL A 146 14.47 1.88 -2.24
C VAL A 146 14.82 2.52 -0.91
N ARG A 147 14.84 3.85 -0.86
CA ARG A 147 14.99 4.62 0.39
C ARG A 147 13.66 5.25 0.74
N LEU A 148 13.21 5.01 1.96
CA LEU A 148 11.97 5.57 2.50
C LEU A 148 12.29 6.75 3.42
N GLY A 149 11.39 7.72 3.47
CA GLY A 149 11.50 8.89 4.34
C GLY A 149 10.13 9.38 4.82
N GLY A 150 10.17 10.26 5.80
CA GLY A 150 9.02 10.91 6.41
C GLY A 150 9.47 11.88 7.49
N THR A 151 8.56 12.74 7.93
CA THR A 151 8.75 13.63 9.07
C THR A 151 7.88 13.16 10.22
N ALA A 152 8.34 13.34 11.45
CA ALA A 152 7.58 13.00 12.65
C ALA A 152 7.64 14.17 13.64
N GLU A 153 6.58 14.30 14.43
CA GLU A 153 6.49 15.24 15.55
C GLU A 153 6.43 14.45 16.86
N VAL A 154 7.21 14.88 17.85
CA VAL A 154 7.19 14.28 19.19
C VAL A 154 6.15 15.00 20.02
N THR A 155 5.01 14.35 20.28
CA THR A 155 3.86 14.96 20.98
C THR A 155 3.85 14.71 22.49
N GLY A 156 4.75 13.86 23.01
CA GLY A 156 4.85 13.57 24.43
C GLY A 156 6.04 12.69 24.80
N GLY A 157 6.30 12.58 26.10
CA GLY A 157 7.32 11.71 26.66
C GLY A 157 6.91 11.20 28.04
N ILE A 158 7.29 9.97 28.37
CA ILE A 158 7.02 9.35 29.68
C ILE A 158 8.35 9.19 30.41
N ARG A 159 8.40 9.60 31.68
CA ARG A 159 9.56 9.34 32.55
C ARG A 159 9.33 8.02 33.29
N LEU A 160 10.23 7.07 33.10
CA LEU A 160 10.21 5.82 33.85
C LEU A 160 10.79 6.03 35.26
N PRO A 161 10.28 5.32 36.29
CA PRO A 161 10.83 5.41 37.64
C PRO A 161 12.29 4.94 37.67
N ALA A 162 13.09 5.58 38.52
CA ALA A 162 14.44 5.12 38.83
C ALA A 162 14.35 3.75 39.53
N ARG A 163 15.24 2.83 39.16
CA ARG A 163 15.36 1.50 39.78
C ARG A 163 15.79 1.60 41.24
#